data_AF-A0AAW1NPQ1-F1
#
_entry.id   AF-A0AAW1NPQ1-F1
#
_cell.length_a   1.000
_cell.length_b   1.000
_cell.length_c   1.000
_cell.angle_alpha   90.00
_cell.angle_beta   90.00
_cell.angle_gamma   90.00
#
_symmetry.space_group_name_H-M   'P 1'
#
loop_
_entity.id
_entity.type
_entity.pdbx_description
1 polymer ?
#
loop_
_entity_poly.entity_id
_entity_poly.type
_entity_poly.pdbx_seq_one_letter_code
_entity_poly.pdbx_strand_id
1 'polypeptide(L)'
;MLSSSGWERNSQTFWPLVSNWLASHSLGACGFMDPVTPNRIQLRQLAKDLAKRRGAELHAQSTREIACRPFAEALPQLAQHELVKAHQQQRHDLLKTLNARAAHIHPFFSVDPEGMFRRLWDFIAVVLILFLAWYIPLLVAYMGETGCIYLHCSSERRNDASGLATSFDLGYQIVLIVTNAFFLADIFINFFTGVETAPDSPVDYELFAMWSAYTRTWFPLDAVACLPLECMLQSWAPNAYWWNTGHLLRLFRCWGITRRCKGSPLAFLDRWSTKRKEFSFSLRRLVLTSMLSLYACHIFSCFEWWTLRLEKGGGSLTWVQPGQLDIIGTSICQYYVWSMFNSISAMIMLTYGSYPPITWPEAITWTFMMVIVASVFLVDSGQYVPYFLSLAVKRSNFKLQMDNVLAAVEGRRLPDSLAKLIIRHLRLKYKFTGLTNPDRLWQELPYSMQVEMAETLGRPSLLAVPLFLEFPSLLDRTCLLLKDTYALAGEEFVKQGWPSRTMYFVQSGVVLLYQDGVVAEAVLPGQFFGGDALLHPPTDEALLQATGVKRSEVTRYADSFEALATAKAAVDCRLLSLDRVDFLELAIDDRQSIRALEQMAIRHVQRMLGSKAQQGTEHPL
;
A
#
# COMPACT_ATOMS: atom_id res chain seq x y z
N MET A 1 59.60 11.84 10.61
CA MET A 1 59.90 11.53 9.19
C MET A 1 58.86 10.51 8.75
N LEU A 2 57.77 10.98 8.14
CA LEU A 2 57.57 11.05 6.67
C LEU A 2 57.28 9.65 6.09
N SER A 3 56.24 9.39 5.30
CA SER A 3 55.21 10.26 4.73
C SER A 3 53.98 9.45 4.31
N SER A 4 52.83 10.12 4.38
CA SER A 4 51.64 9.89 3.58
C SER A 4 51.91 10.08 2.09
N SER A 5 51.53 9.14 1.22
CA SER A 5 50.97 9.41 -0.12
C SER A 5 50.71 8.10 -0.86
N GLY A 6 49.50 7.92 -1.40
CA GLY A 6 49.28 6.84 -2.37
C GLY A 6 47.84 6.44 -2.70
N TRP A 7 46.82 6.89 -1.96
CA TRP A 7 45.45 6.37 -2.10
C TRP A 7 44.35 7.43 -2.30
N GLU A 8 44.69 8.59 -2.86
CA GLU A 8 43.70 9.68 -3.07
C GLU A 8 43.61 10.21 -4.52
N ARG A 9 44.17 9.50 -5.51
CA ARG A 9 44.01 9.86 -6.92
C ARG A 9 43.58 8.66 -7.73
N ASN A 10 42.26 8.46 -7.87
CA ASN A 10 41.62 7.97 -9.11
C ASN A 10 40.09 7.77 -9.04
N SER A 11 39.38 8.25 -8.00
CA SER A 11 37.91 8.19 -7.95
C SER A 11 37.18 9.49 -8.36
N GLN A 12 37.90 10.54 -8.78
CA GLN A 12 37.31 11.87 -9.06
C GLN A 12 37.05 12.20 -10.54
N THR A 13 37.23 11.28 -11.48
CA THR A 13 37.08 11.60 -12.92
C THR A 13 35.80 11.11 -13.58
N PHE A 14 34.96 10.30 -12.91
CA PHE A 14 33.76 9.73 -13.57
C PHE A 14 32.45 10.48 -13.26
N TRP A 15 32.33 11.08 -12.07
CA TRP A 15 31.13 11.83 -11.68
C TRP A 15 30.94 13.21 -12.34
N PRO A 16 31.99 13.97 -12.72
CA PRO A 16 31.79 15.28 -13.36
C PRO A 16 31.30 15.21 -14.82
N LEU A 17 31.52 14.09 -15.51
CA LEU A 17 31.13 13.89 -16.91
C LEU A 17 29.64 13.54 -17.06
N VAL A 18 29.08 12.80 -16.10
CA VAL A 18 27.65 12.44 -16.08
C VAL A 18 26.79 13.63 -15.63
N SER A 19 27.29 14.47 -14.72
CA SER A 19 26.58 15.70 -14.31
C SER A 19 26.54 16.75 -15.43
N ASN A 20 27.62 16.90 -16.20
CA ASN A 20 27.68 17.85 -17.31
C ASN A 20 26.84 17.42 -18.52
N TRP A 21 26.65 16.11 -18.73
CA TRP A 21 25.75 15.61 -19.77
C TRP A 21 24.28 15.91 -19.43
N LEU A 22 23.86 15.65 -18.18
CA LEU A 22 22.48 15.93 -17.71
C LEU A 22 22.16 17.43 -17.62
N ALA A 23 23.15 18.29 -17.38
CA ALA A 23 22.97 19.75 -17.33
C ALA A 23 22.79 20.40 -18.71
N SER A 24 23.18 19.72 -19.81
CA SER A 24 23.18 20.30 -21.15
C SER A 24 21.84 20.22 -21.91
N HIS A 25 20.84 19.52 -21.37
CA HIS A 25 19.59 19.22 -22.09
C HIS A 25 18.28 19.42 -21.29
N SER A 26 18.25 20.34 -20.32
CA SER A 26 16.98 20.80 -19.74
C SER A 26 16.61 22.20 -20.24
N LEU A 27 15.59 22.25 -21.10
CA LEU A 27 14.77 23.42 -21.41
C LEU A 27 14.39 24.16 -20.12
N GLY A 28 14.79 25.42 -20.05
CA GLY A 28 14.62 26.28 -18.88
C GLY A 28 13.17 26.68 -18.60
N ALA A 29 12.78 26.51 -17.35
CA ALA A 29 11.74 27.29 -16.70
C ALA A 29 12.38 28.07 -15.53
N CYS A 30 12.21 29.39 -15.58
CA CYS A 30 12.22 30.37 -14.49
C CYS A 30 13.39 30.36 -13.48
N GLY A 31 14.28 31.33 -13.67
CA GLY A 31 15.22 31.77 -12.64
C GLY A 31 14.51 32.49 -11.48
N PHE A 32 14.91 32.13 -10.26
CA PHE A 32 14.76 32.94 -9.06
C PHE A 32 16.15 33.45 -8.68
N MET A 33 16.35 34.76 -8.75
CA MET A 33 17.45 35.48 -8.09
C MET A 33 16.89 36.21 -6.87
N ASP A 34 17.66 36.18 -5.78
CA ASP A 34 17.39 36.92 -4.55
C ASP A 34 17.32 38.44 -4.76
N PRO A 35 16.49 39.16 -3.98
CA PRO A 35 16.28 40.59 -4.13
C PRO A 35 17.39 41.42 -3.45
N VAL A 36 18.06 42.24 -4.26
CA VAL A 36 18.78 43.44 -3.80
C VAL A 36 17.76 44.47 -3.32
N THR A 37 17.83 44.86 -2.06
CA THR A 37 16.98 45.88 -1.44
C THR A 37 17.19 47.27 -2.06
N PRO A 38 16.14 47.94 -2.58
CA PRO A 38 16.25 49.33 -3.05
C PRO A 38 16.19 50.33 -1.88
N ASN A 39 16.97 51.41 -2.01
CA ASN A 39 17.10 52.49 -1.05
C ASN A 39 15.74 53.11 -0.65
N ARG A 40 15.55 53.38 0.66
CA ARG A 40 14.34 53.95 1.30
C ARG A 40 13.80 55.26 0.69
N ILE A 41 14.58 55.94 -0.14
CA ILE A 41 14.22 57.22 -0.76
C ILE A 41 13.37 57.02 -2.03
N GLN A 42 13.59 55.95 -2.80
CA GLN A 42 12.82 55.66 -4.03
C GLN A 42 11.40 55.11 -3.74
N LEU A 43 11.23 54.35 -2.66
CA LEU A 43 9.92 53.81 -2.24
C LEU A 43 8.92 54.90 -1.81
N ARG A 44 9.40 56.03 -1.28
CA ARG A 44 8.53 57.16 -0.87
C ARG A 44 8.01 57.98 -2.05
N GLN A 45 8.75 58.07 -3.14
CA GLN A 45 8.29 58.73 -4.37
C GLN A 45 7.29 57.84 -5.13
N LEU A 46 7.56 56.54 -5.23
CA LEU A 46 6.65 55.58 -5.86
C LEU A 46 5.28 55.49 -5.14
N ALA A 47 5.28 55.54 -3.80
CA ALA A 47 4.05 55.54 -3.00
C ALA A 47 3.18 56.80 -3.19
N LYS A 48 3.82 57.97 -3.43
CA LYS A 48 3.08 59.22 -3.70
C LYS A 48 2.44 59.23 -5.10
N ASP A 49 3.09 58.64 -6.10
CA ASP A 49 2.54 58.55 -7.45
C ASP A 49 1.42 57.49 -7.55
N LEU A 50 1.53 56.38 -6.81
CA LEU A 50 0.47 55.36 -6.73
C LEU A 50 -0.78 55.85 -5.99
N ALA A 51 -0.62 56.66 -4.93
CA ALA A 51 -1.77 57.28 -4.25
C ALA A 51 -2.52 58.27 -5.15
N LYS A 52 -1.81 58.99 -6.03
CA LYS A 52 -2.39 59.95 -6.96
C LYS A 52 -3.17 59.28 -8.10
N ARG A 53 -2.72 58.10 -8.57
CA ARG A 53 -3.44 57.27 -9.57
C ARG A 53 -4.69 56.60 -8.98
N ARG A 54 -4.60 56.09 -7.74
CA ARG A 54 -5.72 55.43 -7.06
C ARG A 54 -6.87 56.39 -6.73
N GLY A 55 -6.58 57.66 -6.46
CA GLY A 55 -7.60 58.71 -6.29
C GLY A 55 -8.36 59.06 -7.58
N ALA A 56 -7.72 58.95 -8.74
CA ALA A 56 -8.37 59.21 -10.03
C ALA A 56 -9.26 58.03 -10.51
N GLU A 57 -8.88 56.78 -10.22
CA GLU A 57 -9.68 55.59 -10.52
C GLU A 57 -10.93 55.45 -9.64
N LEU A 58 -10.83 55.83 -8.36
CA LEU A 58 -11.99 55.82 -7.44
C LEU A 58 -13.06 56.84 -7.83
N HIS A 59 -12.67 57.97 -8.44
CA HIS A 59 -13.63 58.98 -8.92
C HIS A 59 -14.34 58.57 -10.22
N ALA A 60 -13.69 57.73 -11.05
CA ALA A 60 -14.27 57.13 -12.26
C ALA A 60 -15.17 55.91 -11.95
N GLN A 61 -14.95 55.21 -10.84
CA GLN A 61 -15.82 54.12 -10.38
C GLN A 61 -17.13 54.64 -9.77
N SER A 62 -17.11 55.74 -9.00
CA SER A 62 -18.33 56.27 -8.38
C SER A 62 -19.33 56.85 -9.38
N THR A 63 -18.89 57.23 -10.59
CA THR A 63 -19.76 57.73 -11.66
C THR A 63 -20.41 56.60 -12.49
N ARG A 64 -19.92 55.36 -12.38
CA ARG A 64 -20.52 54.17 -13.03
C ARG A 64 -21.60 53.47 -12.20
N GLU A 65 -21.61 53.66 -10.88
CA GLU A 65 -22.56 53.00 -9.96
C GLU A 65 -23.99 53.57 -9.98
N ILE A 66 -24.22 54.75 -10.59
CA ILE A 66 -25.54 55.40 -10.57
C ILE A 66 -26.45 54.91 -11.72
N ALA A 67 -25.92 54.19 -12.73
CA ALA A 67 -26.67 53.82 -13.93
C ALA A 67 -27.21 52.37 -14.00
N CYS A 68 -26.84 51.46 -13.07
CA CYS A 68 -27.11 50.01 -13.21
C CYS A 68 -27.90 49.38 -12.05
N ARG A 69 -28.85 50.09 -11.42
CA ARG A 69 -29.64 49.54 -10.30
C ARG A 69 -30.76 48.54 -10.67
N PRO A 70 -31.43 48.56 -11.84
CA PRO A 70 -32.50 47.60 -12.09
C PRO A 70 -32.03 46.23 -12.63
N PHE A 71 -30.74 46.03 -12.92
CA PHE A 71 -30.24 44.77 -13.50
C PHE A 71 -29.54 43.84 -12.49
N ALA A 72 -29.11 44.38 -11.35
CA ALA A 72 -28.31 43.63 -10.36
C ALA A 72 -29.13 42.65 -9.50
N GLU A 73 -30.45 42.84 -9.37
CA GLU A 73 -31.32 41.96 -8.56
C GLU A 73 -31.78 40.70 -9.30
N ALA A 74 -31.78 40.67 -10.64
CA ALA A 74 -32.22 39.52 -11.44
C ALA A 74 -31.10 38.49 -11.72
N LEU A 75 -29.84 38.91 -11.66
CA LEU A 75 -28.65 38.10 -11.97
C LEU A 75 -28.43 36.89 -11.05
N PRO A 76 -28.63 36.96 -9.71
CA PRO A 76 -28.43 35.80 -8.84
C PRO A 76 -29.45 34.68 -9.08
N GLN A 77 -30.71 35.03 -9.37
CA GLN A 77 -31.80 34.06 -9.57
C GLN A 77 -31.70 33.36 -10.93
N LEU A 78 -31.37 34.10 -11.99
CA LEU A 78 -31.11 33.53 -13.32
C LEU A 78 -29.85 32.65 -13.31
N ALA A 79 -28.78 33.10 -12.64
CA ALA A 79 -27.56 32.30 -12.52
C ALA A 79 -27.78 31.00 -11.72
N GLN A 80 -28.56 31.04 -10.63
CA GLN A 80 -28.92 29.84 -9.86
C GLN A 80 -29.79 28.88 -10.67
N HIS A 81 -30.76 29.39 -11.43
CA HIS A 81 -31.65 28.56 -12.24
C HIS A 81 -30.91 27.89 -13.42
N GLU A 82 -29.99 28.60 -14.07
CA GLU A 82 -29.09 28.03 -15.07
C GLU A 82 -28.13 26.99 -14.48
N LEU A 83 -27.60 27.21 -13.27
CA LEU A 83 -26.77 26.24 -12.55
C LEU A 83 -27.53 24.95 -12.21
N VAL A 84 -28.77 25.08 -11.73
CA VAL A 84 -29.63 23.92 -11.42
C VAL A 84 -29.97 23.14 -12.68
N LYS A 85 -30.27 23.82 -13.80
CA LYS A 85 -30.49 23.17 -15.10
C LYS A 85 -29.24 22.45 -15.59
N ALA A 86 -28.06 23.08 -15.51
CA ALA A 86 -26.80 22.46 -15.87
C ALA A 86 -26.52 21.21 -15.02
N HIS A 87 -26.80 21.26 -13.72
CA HIS A 87 -26.63 20.11 -12.81
C HIS A 87 -27.62 18.97 -13.12
N GLN A 88 -28.88 19.30 -13.44
CA GLN A 88 -29.89 18.31 -13.82
C GLN A 88 -29.57 17.65 -15.17
N GLN A 89 -29.07 18.43 -16.13
CA GLN A 89 -28.66 17.94 -17.43
C GLN A 89 -27.44 17.03 -17.33
N GLN A 90 -26.44 17.44 -16.55
CA GLN A 90 -25.28 16.62 -16.23
C GLN A 90 -25.70 15.31 -15.56
N ARG A 91 -26.64 15.34 -14.60
CA ARG A 91 -27.17 14.13 -13.95
C ARG A 91 -27.93 13.24 -14.95
N HIS A 92 -28.71 13.81 -15.86
CA HIS A 92 -29.46 13.05 -16.86
C HIS A 92 -28.55 12.38 -17.89
N ASP A 93 -27.50 13.07 -18.34
CA ASP A 93 -26.48 12.51 -19.23
C ASP A 93 -25.67 11.42 -18.52
N LEU A 94 -25.37 11.61 -17.24
CA LEU A 94 -24.72 10.58 -16.43
C LEU A 94 -25.61 9.34 -16.26
N LEU A 95 -26.91 9.52 -16.02
CA LEU A 95 -27.85 8.40 -15.92
C LEU A 95 -28.05 7.68 -17.26
N LYS A 96 -28.07 8.41 -18.39
CA LYS A 96 -28.09 7.79 -19.73
C LYS A 96 -26.82 7.00 -20.00
N THR A 97 -25.64 7.53 -19.68
CA THR A 97 -24.38 6.80 -19.84
C THR A 97 -24.30 5.59 -18.91
N LEU A 98 -24.77 5.68 -17.67
CA LEU A 98 -24.86 4.55 -16.75
C LEU A 98 -25.86 3.49 -17.21
N ASN A 99 -27.03 3.89 -17.73
CA ASN A 99 -28.03 2.95 -18.26
C ASN A 99 -27.56 2.30 -19.57
N ALA A 100 -26.85 3.03 -20.42
CA ALA A 100 -26.20 2.46 -21.61
C ALA A 100 -25.11 1.46 -21.22
N ARG A 101 -24.32 1.75 -20.19
CA ARG A 101 -23.35 0.81 -19.60
C ARG A 101 -24.03 -0.42 -19.00
N ALA A 102 -25.19 -0.27 -18.38
CA ALA A 102 -25.97 -1.38 -17.82
C ALA A 102 -26.70 -2.22 -18.90
N ALA A 103 -26.94 -1.65 -20.08
CA ALA A 103 -27.65 -2.31 -21.18
C ALA A 103 -26.76 -3.17 -22.10
N HIS A 104 -25.44 -3.22 -21.86
CA HIS A 104 -24.56 -4.21 -22.50
C HIS A 104 -24.82 -5.61 -21.92
N ILE A 105 -25.92 -6.20 -22.35
CA ILE A 105 -26.27 -7.61 -22.11
C ILE A 105 -25.20 -8.46 -22.79
N HIS A 106 -24.46 -9.27 -22.01
CA HIS A 106 -23.47 -10.21 -22.53
C HIS A 106 -24.09 -11.11 -23.61
N PRO A 107 -23.67 -11.02 -24.88
CA PRO A 107 -24.12 -11.98 -25.88
C PRO A 107 -23.60 -13.39 -25.52
N PHE A 108 -24.45 -14.40 -25.70
CA PHE A 108 -24.20 -15.81 -25.29
C PHE A 108 -22.87 -16.39 -25.79
N PHE A 109 -22.35 -15.90 -26.92
CA PHE A 109 -21.11 -16.37 -27.54
C PHE A 109 -19.84 -15.58 -27.14
N SER A 110 -19.97 -14.52 -26.34
CA SER A 110 -18.83 -13.72 -25.91
C SER A 110 -18.29 -14.15 -24.55
N VAL A 111 -16.97 -14.08 -24.39
CA VAL A 111 -16.29 -14.38 -23.14
C VAL A 111 -15.99 -13.06 -22.44
N ASP A 112 -16.53 -12.91 -21.23
CA ASP A 112 -16.20 -11.80 -20.35
C ASP A 112 -14.73 -11.89 -19.90
N PRO A 113 -13.89 -10.86 -20.16
CA PRO A 113 -12.52 -10.82 -19.67
C PRO A 113 -12.41 -10.93 -18.13
N GLU A 114 -13.45 -10.50 -17.40
CA GLU A 114 -13.52 -10.60 -15.94
C GLU A 114 -14.28 -11.83 -15.46
N GLY A 115 -14.70 -12.72 -16.37
CA GLY A 115 -15.36 -13.97 -16.04
C GLY A 115 -14.46 -14.93 -15.25
N MET A 116 -15.07 -15.79 -14.43
CA MET A 116 -14.33 -16.84 -13.71
C MET A 116 -13.64 -17.83 -14.66
N PHE A 117 -14.32 -18.18 -15.75
CA PHE A 117 -13.77 -19.02 -16.81
C PHE A 117 -12.49 -18.42 -17.40
N ARG A 118 -12.52 -17.15 -17.82
CA ARG A 118 -11.36 -16.49 -18.43
C ARG A 118 -10.18 -16.41 -17.47
N ARG A 119 -10.42 -16.07 -16.20
CA ARG A 119 -9.36 -16.05 -15.17
C ARG A 119 -8.70 -17.40 -14.97
N LEU A 120 -9.48 -18.48 -14.90
CA LEU A 120 -8.96 -19.84 -14.75
C LEU A 120 -8.17 -20.26 -16.01
N TRP A 121 -8.70 -19.95 -17.19
CA TRP A 121 -8.06 -20.21 -18.47
C TRP A 121 -6.70 -19.51 -18.58
N ASP A 122 -6.66 -18.21 -18.28
CA ASP A 122 -5.42 -17.42 -18.30
C ASP A 122 -4.42 -17.91 -17.24
N PHE A 123 -4.88 -18.36 -16.07
CA PHE A 123 -4.02 -18.96 -15.07
C PHE A 123 -3.36 -20.25 -15.58
N ILE A 124 -4.15 -21.17 -16.14
CA ILE A 124 -3.64 -22.41 -16.75
C ILE A 124 -2.69 -22.08 -17.90
N ALA A 125 -3.03 -21.11 -18.75
CA ALA A 125 -2.20 -20.67 -19.86
C ALA A 125 -0.84 -20.16 -19.38
N VAL A 126 -0.79 -19.32 -18.33
CA VAL A 126 0.49 -18.85 -17.80
C VAL A 126 1.31 -19.99 -17.18
N VAL A 127 0.68 -20.92 -16.45
CA VAL A 127 1.39 -22.09 -15.91
C VAL A 127 2.02 -22.92 -17.04
N LEU A 128 1.27 -23.16 -18.13
CA LEU A 128 1.78 -23.87 -19.30
C LEU A 128 2.89 -23.09 -20.01
N ILE A 129 2.79 -21.75 -20.11
CA ILE A 129 3.84 -20.91 -20.68
C ILE A 129 5.11 -20.99 -19.83
N LEU A 130 5.02 -20.90 -18.50
CA LEU A 130 6.17 -21.01 -17.60
C LEU A 130 6.82 -22.39 -17.69
N PHE A 131 6.02 -23.44 -17.76
CA PHE A 131 6.51 -24.80 -18.01
C PHE A 131 7.27 -24.89 -19.34
N LEU A 132 6.70 -24.38 -20.44
CA LEU A 132 7.35 -24.37 -21.75
C LEU A 132 8.62 -23.52 -21.79
N ALA A 133 8.62 -22.36 -21.12
CA ALA A 133 9.77 -21.48 -21.02
C ALA A 133 10.96 -22.20 -20.39
N TRP A 134 10.72 -23.06 -19.39
CA TRP A 134 11.75 -23.90 -18.77
C TRP A 134 12.07 -25.16 -19.59
N TYR A 135 11.06 -25.77 -20.20
CA TYR A 135 11.23 -27.07 -20.88
C TYR A 135 11.92 -26.96 -22.25
N ILE A 136 11.61 -25.92 -23.04
CA ILE A 136 12.14 -25.77 -24.41
C ILE A 136 13.67 -25.60 -24.44
N PRO A 137 14.30 -24.73 -23.62
CA PRO A 137 15.76 -24.60 -23.60
C PRO A 137 16.45 -25.91 -23.20
N LEU A 138 15.88 -26.62 -22.21
CA LEU A 138 16.35 -27.94 -21.79
C LEU A 138 16.30 -28.94 -22.96
N LEU A 139 15.18 -28.99 -23.68
CA LEU A 139 14.98 -29.86 -24.83
C LEU A 139 16.01 -29.58 -25.94
N VAL A 140 16.16 -28.31 -26.33
CA VAL A 140 17.07 -27.92 -27.42
C VAL A 140 18.53 -28.19 -27.07
N ALA A 141 18.96 -27.87 -25.84
CA ALA A 141 20.34 -28.02 -25.43
C ALA A 141 20.72 -29.50 -25.18
N TYR A 142 19.90 -30.23 -24.41
CA TYR A 142 20.26 -31.55 -23.90
C TYR A 142 19.71 -32.73 -24.71
N MET A 143 18.64 -32.54 -25.49
CA MET A 143 17.94 -33.64 -26.19
C MET A 143 18.01 -33.58 -27.73
N GLY A 144 18.76 -32.64 -28.31
CA GLY A 144 18.73 -32.36 -29.76
C GLY A 144 19.22 -33.45 -30.73
N GLU A 145 18.89 -33.23 -32.01
CA GLU A 145 19.02 -33.98 -33.29
C GLU A 145 18.07 -35.13 -33.62
N THR A 146 17.42 -35.82 -32.67
CA THR A 146 16.38 -36.82 -33.06
C THR A 146 15.15 -36.86 -32.16
N GLY A 147 15.05 -36.03 -31.12
CA GLY A 147 14.01 -36.19 -30.09
C GLY A 147 14.12 -37.49 -29.28
N CYS A 148 15.04 -38.37 -29.66
CA CYS A 148 15.33 -39.63 -29.02
C CYS A 148 16.53 -39.47 -28.07
N ILE A 149 16.34 -39.91 -26.82
CA ILE A 149 17.39 -40.10 -25.81
C ILE A 149 18.52 -41.06 -26.29
N TYR A 150 18.32 -41.76 -27.42
CA TYR A 150 19.07 -42.96 -27.80
C TYR A 150 20.36 -42.78 -28.62
N LEU A 151 20.69 -41.61 -29.17
CA LEU A 151 21.83 -41.51 -30.12
C LEU A 151 23.21 -41.27 -29.50
N HIS A 152 23.35 -41.30 -28.18
CA HIS A 152 24.65 -41.37 -27.50
C HIS A 152 24.92 -42.71 -26.80
N CYS A 153 24.06 -43.73 -26.97
CA CYS A 153 24.37 -45.09 -26.57
C CYS A 153 24.96 -45.89 -27.73
N SER A 154 26.08 -46.59 -27.47
CA SER A 154 26.67 -47.53 -28.39
C SER A 154 25.65 -48.59 -28.84
N SER A 155 25.84 -49.12 -30.05
CA SER A 155 24.94 -50.07 -30.72
C SER A 155 24.59 -51.32 -29.88
N GLU A 156 25.39 -51.68 -28.88
CA GLU A 156 25.17 -52.84 -28.01
C GLU A 156 24.11 -52.60 -26.92
N ARG A 157 23.89 -51.36 -26.47
CA ARG A 157 22.97 -51.06 -25.33
C ARG A 157 21.55 -50.68 -25.78
N ARG A 158 21.28 -50.82 -27.08
CA ARG A 158 19.99 -50.48 -27.73
C ARG A 158 18.86 -51.44 -27.35
N ASN A 159 19.20 -52.66 -26.91
CA ASN A 159 18.23 -53.70 -26.62
C ASN A 159 17.75 -53.73 -25.15
N ASP A 160 18.58 -53.28 -24.20
CA ASP A 160 18.30 -53.43 -22.75
C ASP A 160 17.59 -52.21 -22.13
N ALA A 161 17.61 -51.05 -22.79
CA ALA A 161 17.04 -49.80 -22.27
C ALA A 161 15.64 -49.45 -22.85
N SER A 162 14.97 -50.41 -23.49
CA SER A 162 13.80 -50.18 -24.36
C SER A 162 12.51 -49.75 -23.66
N GLY A 163 12.33 -50.01 -22.36
CA GLY A 163 11.09 -49.69 -21.64
C GLY A 163 11.00 -48.26 -21.08
N LEU A 164 12.05 -47.76 -20.43
CA LEU A 164 12.01 -46.45 -19.78
C LEU A 164 12.20 -45.30 -20.78
N ALA A 165 13.08 -45.46 -21.78
CA ALA A 165 13.35 -44.38 -22.72
C ALA A 165 12.31 -44.26 -23.85
N THR A 166 11.52 -45.30 -24.16
CA THR A 166 10.28 -45.16 -24.96
C THR A 166 9.19 -44.42 -24.20
N SER A 167 9.11 -44.59 -22.87
CA SER A 167 8.14 -43.88 -22.03
C SER A 167 8.41 -42.37 -21.95
N PHE A 168 9.68 -41.95 -21.99
CA PHE A 168 10.06 -40.52 -22.01
C PHE A 168 9.77 -39.85 -23.36
N ASP A 169 10.02 -40.54 -24.49
CA ASP A 169 9.69 -40.02 -25.82
C ASP A 169 8.17 -39.92 -26.02
N LEU A 170 7.41 -40.93 -25.57
CA LEU A 170 5.94 -40.88 -25.56
C LEU A 170 5.43 -39.73 -24.69
N GLY A 171 6.00 -39.53 -23.50
CA GLY A 171 5.66 -38.42 -22.61
C GLY A 171 5.91 -37.05 -23.25
N TYR A 172 7.02 -36.89 -23.97
CA TYR A 172 7.34 -35.67 -24.71
C TYR A 172 6.30 -35.37 -25.81
N GLN A 173 5.97 -36.37 -26.63
CA GLN A 173 4.97 -36.22 -27.70
C GLN A 173 3.58 -35.85 -27.14
N ILE A 174 3.20 -36.45 -26.01
CA ILE A 174 1.93 -36.13 -25.33
C ILE A 174 1.93 -34.68 -24.85
N VAL A 175 2.97 -34.24 -24.13
CA VAL A 175 3.08 -32.86 -23.63
C VAL A 175 2.99 -31.87 -24.79
N LEU A 176 3.63 -32.19 -25.91
CA LEU A 176 3.61 -31.35 -27.08
C LEU A 176 2.21 -31.23 -27.70
N ILE A 177 1.53 -32.35 -27.93
CA ILE A 177 0.19 -32.36 -28.52
C ILE A 177 -0.79 -31.62 -27.62
N VAL A 178 -0.75 -31.88 -26.31
CA VAL A 178 -1.64 -31.24 -25.33
C VAL A 178 -1.41 -29.74 -25.28
N THR A 179 -0.15 -29.29 -25.21
CA THR A 179 0.15 -27.85 -25.17
C THR A 179 -0.25 -27.15 -26.47
N ASN A 180 0.03 -27.74 -27.63
CA ASN A 180 -0.39 -27.18 -28.92
C ASN A 180 -1.91 -27.10 -29.06
N ALA A 181 -2.64 -28.16 -28.68
CA ALA A 181 -4.11 -28.16 -28.68
C ALA A 181 -4.68 -27.07 -27.77
N PHE A 182 -4.10 -26.89 -26.58
CA PHE A 182 -4.49 -25.84 -25.65
C PHE A 182 -4.29 -24.43 -26.23
N PHE A 183 -3.12 -24.13 -26.79
CA PHE A 183 -2.85 -22.80 -27.36
C PHE A 183 -3.63 -22.54 -28.66
N LEU A 184 -3.96 -23.58 -29.41
CA LEU A 184 -4.88 -23.45 -30.54
C LEU A 184 -6.28 -23.05 -30.06
N ALA A 185 -6.79 -23.70 -29.01
CA ALA A 185 -8.05 -23.31 -28.37
C ALA A 185 -8.00 -21.89 -27.79
N ASP A 186 -6.86 -21.48 -27.22
CA ASP A 186 -6.64 -20.12 -26.72
C ASP A 186 -6.80 -19.07 -27.82
N ILE A 187 -6.28 -19.33 -29.03
CA ILE A 187 -6.47 -18.44 -30.19
C ILE A 187 -7.95 -18.26 -30.47
N PHE A 188 -8.73 -19.35 -30.55
CA PHE A 188 -10.17 -19.27 -30.77
C PHE A 188 -10.89 -18.48 -29.67
N ILE A 189 -10.59 -18.73 -28.40
CA ILE A 189 -11.20 -18.03 -27.27
C ILE A 189 -10.87 -16.53 -27.31
N ASN A 190 -9.65 -16.15 -27.71
CA ASN A 190 -9.26 -14.74 -27.80
C ASN A 190 -10.04 -13.97 -28.89
N PHE A 191 -10.46 -14.63 -29.97
CA PHE A 191 -11.35 -14.01 -30.97
C PHE A 191 -12.76 -13.71 -30.41
N PHE A 192 -13.18 -14.38 -29.33
CA PHE A 192 -14.49 -14.16 -28.69
C PHE A 192 -14.39 -13.46 -27.33
N THR A 193 -13.20 -12.99 -26.92
CA THR A 193 -13.01 -12.30 -25.65
C THR A 193 -13.22 -10.80 -25.81
N GLY A 194 -14.03 -10.20 -24.94
CA GLY A 194 -14.32 -8.76 -24.94
C GLY A 194 -13.07 -7.89 -24.78
N VAL A 195 -13.07 -6.72 -25.42
CA VAL A 195 -11.92 -5.81 -25.44
C VAL A 195 -12.24 -4.54 -24.65
N GLU A 196 -11.30 -4.10 -23.83
CA GLU A 196 -11.36 -2.79 -23.16
C GLU A 196 -10.66 -1.74 -24.02
N THR A 197 -11.39 -0.71 -24.44
CA THR A 197 -10.85 0.40 -25.24
C THR A 197 -9.85 1.24 -24.43
N ALA A 198 -10.06 1.38 -23.11
CA ALA A 198 -9.19 2.10 -22.19
C ALA A 198 -9.24 1.47 -20.77
N PRO A 199 -8.27 1.78 -19.88
CA PRO A 199 -8.34 1.33 -18.49
C PRO A 199 -9.64 1.81 -17.85
N ASP A 200 -10.39 0.90 -17.21
CA ASP A 200 -11.69 1.14 -16.58
C ASP A 200 -12.82 1.62 -17.54
N SER A 201 -12.65 1.43 -18.86
CA SER A 201 -13.74 1.62 -19.82
C SER A 201 -14.70 0.41 -19.79
N PRO A 202 -15.98 0.60 -20.18
CA PRO A 202 -16.84 -0.55 -20.43
C PRO A 202 -16.21 -1.50 -21.45
N VAL A 203 -16.49 -2.79 -21.31
CA VAL A 203 -16.00 -3.84 -22.20
C VAL A 203 -16.85 -3.84 -23.47
N ASP A 204 -16.20 -3.74 -24.63
CA ASP A 204 -16.84 -3.82 -25.92
C ASP A 204 -16.99 -5.29 -26.34
N TYR A 205 -18.25 -5.71 -26.59
CA TYR A 205 -18.61 -7.08 -26.99
C TYR A 205 -18.95 -7.21 -28.48
N GLU A 206 -18.68 -6.19 -29.30
CA GLU A 206 -18.91 -6.25 -30.75
C GLU A 206 -17.88 -7.17 -31.45
N LEU A 207 -18.36 -8.16 -32.20
CA LEU A 207 -17.53 -9.18 -32.87
C LEU A 207 -16.43 -8.58 -33.76
N PHE A 208 -16.77 -7.59 -34.59
CA PHE A 208 -15.80 -6.97 -35.50
C PHE A 208 -14.72 -6.20 -34.73
N ALA A 209 -15.09 -5.52 -33.64
CA ALA A 209 -14.16 -4.81 -32.78
C ALA A 209 -13.18 -5.77 -32.11
N MET A 210 -13.69 -6.88 -31.54
CA MET A 210 -12.85 -7.94 -30.93
C MET A 210 -11.85 -8.54 -31.93
N TRP A 211 -12.33 -8.92 -33.12
CA TRP A 211 -11.48 -9.54 -34.15
C TRP A 211 -10.42 -8.59 -34.70
N SER A 212 -10.80 -7.35 -35.00
CA SER A 212 -9.88 -6.32 -35.51
C SER A 212 -8.79 -6.00 -34.49
N ALA A 213 -9.16 -5.81 -33.22
CA ALA A 213 -8.21 -5.54 -32.15
C ALA A 213 -7.20 -6.69 -31.99
N TYR A 214 -7.68 -7.94 -31.98
CA TYR A 214 -6.84 -9.12 -31.81
C TYR A 214 -5.93 -9.40 -33.01
N THR A 215 -6.46 -9.32 -34.23
CA THR A 215 -5.70 -9.59 -35.46
C THR A 215 -4.56 -8.61 -35.69
N ARG A 216 -4.75 -7.34 -35.31
CA ARG A 216 -3.73 -6.30 -35.48
C ARG A 216 -2.60 -6.39 -34.45
N THR A 217 -2.86 -6.96 -33.28
CA THR A 217 -1.93 -6.91 -32.14
C THR A 217 -1.24 -8.24 -31.89
N TRP A 218 -2.00 -9.29 -31.56
CA TRP A 218 -1.46 -10.51 -30.96
C TRP A 218 -1.54 -11.74 -31.85
N PHE A 219 -2.49 -11.79 -32.78
CA PHE A 219 -2.69 -12.96 -33.65
C PHE A 219 -1.43 -13.40 -34.42
N PRO A 220 -0.62 -12.50 -35.04
CA PRO A 220 0.56 -12.95 -35.78
C PRO A 220 1.56 -13.71 -34.91
N LEU A 221 1.71 -13.27 -33.65
CA LEU A 221 2.64 -13.88 -32.71
C LEU A 221 2.15 -15.26 -32.25
N ASP A 222 0.86 -15.39 -31.95
CA ASP A 222 0.28 -16.67 -31.57
C ASP A 222 0.25 -17.66 -32.74
N ALA A 223 -0.02 -17.18 -33.95
CA ALA A 223 0.01 -18.00 -35.15
C ALA A 223 1.39 -18.62 -35.35
N VAL A 224 2.46 -17.80 -35.37
CA VAL A 224 3.84 -18.29 -35.50
C VAL A 224 4.19 -19.26 -34.37
N ALA A 225 3.75 -18.99 -33.16
CA ALA A 225 4.03 -19.82 -32.00
C ALA A 225 3.25 -21.15 -31.98
N CYS A 226 2.13 -21.26 -32.70
CA CYS A 226 1.28 -22.46 -32.75
C CYS A 226 1.61 -23.37 -33.96
N LEU A 227 2.32 -22.86 -34.98
CA LEU A 227 2.68 -23.64 -36.16
C LEU A 227 3.63 -24.80 -35.80
N PRO A 228 3.33 -26.06 -36.22
CA PRO A 228 4.21 -27.21 -36.03
C PRO A 228 5.34 -27.21 -37.09
N LEU A 229 6.14 -26.14 -37.11
CA LEU A 229 7.18 -25.93 -38.13
C LEU A 229 8.26 -27.00 -38.12
N GLU A 230 8.51 -27.65 -36.98
CA GLU A 230 9.42 -28.80 -36.88
C GLU A 230 9.03 -29.96 -37.82
N CYS A 231 7.76 -30.37 -37.85
CA CYS A 231 7.30 -31.47 -38.68
C CYS A 231 7.27 -31.06 -40.16
N MET A 232 6.85 -29.83 -40.45
CA MET A 232 6.76 -29.32 -41.81
C MET A 232 8.15 -29.16 -42.44
N LEU A 233 9.08 -28.53 -41.74
CA LEU A 233 10.43 -28.25 -42.25
C LEU A 233 11.30 -29.51 -42.34
N GLN A 234 11.13 -30.47 -41.43
CA GLN A 234 11.82 -31.77 -41.50
C GLN A 234 11.43 -32.56 -42.76
N SER A 235 10.16 -32.47 -43.18
CA SER A 235 9.69 -33.13 -44.40
C SER A 235 10.18 -32.46 -45.70
N TRP A 236 10.48 -31.16 -45.66
CA TRP A 236 10.91 -30.38 -46.83
C TRP A 236 12.44 -30.31 -47.01
N ALA A 237 13.20 -30.27 -45.91
CA ALA A 237 14.65 -30.13 -45.93
C ALA A 237 15.31 -31.03 -44.86
N PRO A 238 15.43 -32.35 -45.11
CA PRO A 238 15.88 -33.32 -44.11
C PRO A 238 17.34 -33.13 -43.65
N ASN A 239 18.17 -32.40 -44.42
CA ASN A 239 19.59 -32.14 -44.11
C ASN A 239 19.85 -30.83 -43.35
N ALA A 240 18.81 -30.06 -43.04
CA ALA A 240 18.95 -28.77 -42.40
C ALA A 240 18.45 -28.82 -40.94
N TYR A 241 19.19 -28.19 -40.03
CA TYR A 241 18.99 -28.20 -38.57
C TYR A 241 17.74 -27.43 -38.09
N TRP A 242 16.64 -27.50 -38.84
CA TRP A 242 15.38 -26.78 -38.57
C TRP A 242 14.61 -27.32 -37.37
N TRP A 243 14.94 -28.52 -36.89
CA TRP A 243 14.32 -29.14 -35.72
C TRP A 243 14.39 -28.24 -34.48
N ASN A 244 15.57 -27.70 -34.17
CA ASN A 244 15.76 -26.81 -33.03
C ASN A 244 15.07 -25.44 -33.24
N THR A 245 15.03 -24.95 -34.49
CA THR A 245 14.38 -23.69 -34.84
C THR A 245 12.88 -23.75 -34.58
N GLY A 246 12.19 -24.83 -34.98
CA GLY A 246 10.75 -25.01 -34.75
C GLY A 246 10.37 -24.96 -33.27
N HIS A 247 11.18 -25.58 -32.40
CA HIS A 247 10.98 -25.54 -30.96
C HIS A 247 11.24 -24.16 -30.34
N LEU A 248 12.29 -23.46 -30.78
CA LEU A 248 12.61 -22.11 -30.28
C LEU A 248 11.53 -21.09 -30.63
N LEU A 249 10.88 -21.20 -31.79
CA LEU A 249 9.76 -20.32 -32.18
C LEU A 249 8.58 -20.39 -31.20
N ARG A 250 8.43 -21.49 -30.44
CA ARG A 250 7.41 -21.61 -29.39
C ARG A 250 7.68 -20.72 -28.17
N LEU A 251 8.91 -20.23 -27.99
CA LEU A 251 9.21 -19.26 -26.94
C LEU A 251 8.52 -17.91 -27.18
N PHE A 252 8.02 -17.63 -28.39
CA PHE A 252 7.15 -16.48 -28.63
C PHE A 252 5.87 -16.50 -27.77
N ARG A 253 5.45 -17.67 -27.27
CA ARG A 253 4.34 -17.80 -26.30
C ARG A 253 4.61 -17.06 -24.99
N CYS A 254 5.89 -16.91 -24.59
CA CYS A 254 6.28 -16.16 -23.39
C CYS A 254 5.82 -14.70 -23.45
N TRP A 255 5.80 -14.13 -24.66
CA TRP A 255 5.31 -12.77 -24.85
C TRP A 255 3.80 -12.67 -24.55
N GLY A 256 3.05 -13.75 -24.76
CA GLY A 256 1.63 -13.85 -24.40
C GLY A 256 1.34 -13.67 -22.90
N ILE A 257 2.34 -13.72 -22.01
CA ILE A 257 2.14 -13.38 -20.59
C ILE A 257 1.72 -11.90 -20.45
N THR A 258 2.26 -11.02 -21.30
CA THR A 258 2.07 -9.56 -21.20
C THR A 258 0.62 -9.13 -21.44
N ARG A 259 -0.15 -9.84 -22.28
CA ARG A 259 -1.57 -9.55 -22.50
C ARG A 259 -2.50 -10.14 -21.45
N ARG A 260 -2.02 -11.10 -20.64
CA ARG A 260 -2.82 -11.82 -19.65
C ARG A 260 -2.78 -11.13 -18.28
N CYS A 261 -2.65 -9.81 -18.25
CA CYS A 261 -2.46 -9.04 -17.02
C CYS A 261 -3.48 -9.41 -15.95
N LYS A 262 -4.79 -9.47 -16.26
CA LYS A 262 -5.84 -9.76 -15.26
C LYS A 262 -5.84 -11.19 -14.71
N GLY A 263 -5.52 -12.19 -15.55
CA GLY A 263 -5.48 -13.61 -15.18
C GLY A 263 -4.09 -14.14 -14.77
N SER A 264 -3.05 -13.33 -14.92
CA SER A 264 -1.68 -13.72 -14.60
C SER A 264 -1.50 -14.05 -13.10
N PRO A 265 -0.59 -14.98 -12.75
CA PRO A 265 -0.16 -15.19 -11.37
C PRO A 265 0.32 -13.90 -10.70
N LEU A 266 0.86 -12.95 -11.48
CA LEU A 266 1.28 -11.63 -11.01
C LEU A 266 0.11 -10.79 -10.50
N ALA A 267 -0.99 -10.73 -11.24
CA ALA A 267 -2.19 -10.03 -10.79
C ALA A 267 -2.98 -10.81 -9.73
N PHE A 268 -2.89 -12.13 -9.73
CA PHE A 268 -3.37 -12.91 -8.59
C PHE A 268 -2.60 -12.56 -7.31
N LEU A 269 -1.27 -12.54 -7.37
CA LEU A 269 -0.41 -12.10 -6.28
C LEU A 269 -0.68 -10.66 -5.87
N ASP A 270 -0.97 -9.77 -6.82
CA ASP A 270 -1.38 -8.39 -6.55
C ASP A 270 -2.70 -8.31 -5.77
N ARG A 271 -3.77 -8.93 -6.25
CA ARG A 271 -5.06 -8.98 -5.54
C ARG A 271 -4.94 -9.66 -4.18
N TRP A 272 -4.15 -10.72 -4.11
CA TRP A 272 -3.93 -11.48 -2.87
C TRP A 272 -3.12 -10.68 -1.86
N SER A 273 -2.10 -9.93 -2.31
CA SER A 273 -1.34 -8.96 -1.50
C SER A 273 -2.23 -7.81 -1.00
N THR A 274 -3.10 -7.26 -1.83
CA THR A 274 -4.02 -6.19 -1.41
C THR A 274 -5.02 -6.66 -0.35
N LYS A 275 -5.49 -7.92 -0.44
CA LYS A 275 -6.38 -8.52 0.55
C LYS A 275 -5.66 -8.96 1.84
N ARG A 276 -4.44 -9.47 1.73
CA ARG A 276 -3.61 -9.92 2.86
C ARG A 276 -2.47 -8.92 3.04
N LYS A 277 -2.62 -8.00 4.02
CA LYS A 277 -1.62 -6.99 4.44
C LYS A 277 -0.20 -7.54 4.76
N GLU A 278 0.01 -8.84 4.63
CA GLU A 278 1.24 -9.59 4.91
C GLU A 278 2.23 -9.58 3.74
N PHE A 279 1.77 -9.51 2.47
CA PHE A 279 2.66 -9.44 1.32
C PHE A 279 2.90 -7.99 0.91
N SER A 280 4.10 -7.47 1.19
CA SER A 280 4.48 -6.12 0.75
C SER A 280 4.79 -6.10 -0.75
N PHE A 281 4.57 -4.95 -1.40
CA PHE A 281 4.98 -4.70 -2.79
C PHE A 281 6.46 -5.08 -3.03
N SER A 282 7.32 -4.76 -2.06
CA SER A 282 8.75 -5.07 -2.09
C SER A 282 9.03 -6.57 -2.07
N LEU A 283 8.31 -7.35 -1.25
CA LEU A 283 8.46 -8.82 -1.21
C LEU A 283 8.07 -9.44 -2.55
N ARG A 284 6.99 -8.98 -3.17
CA ARG A 284 6.57 -9.46 -4.49
C ARG A 284 7.66 -9.21 -5.53
N ARG A 285 8.14 -7.96 -5.62
CA ARG A 285 9.21 -7.61 -6.57
C ARG A 285 10.44 -8.48 -6.36
N LEU A 286 10.81 -8.73 -5.11
CA LEU A 286 11.91 -9.60 -4.75
C LEU A 286 11.71 -11.02 -5.28
N VAL A 287 10.58 -11.66 -4.97
CA VAL A 287 10.27 -13.03 -5.43
C VAL A 287 10.33 -13.11 -6.95
N LEU A 288 9.77 -12.11 -7.66
CA LEU A 288 9.73 -12.11 -9.12
C LEU A 288 11.12 -11.95 -9.74
N THR A 289 11.93 -11.01 -9.24
CA THR A 289 13.29 -10.86 -9.74
C THR A 289 14.12 -12.11 -9.42
N SER A 290 13.98 -12.70 -8.22
CA SER A 290 14.67 -13.96 -7.88
C SER A 290 14.27 -15.13 -8.80
N MET A 291 13.00 -15.24 -9.18
CA MET A 291 12.55 -16.25 -10.15
C MET A 291 13.12 -15.99 -11.55
N LEU A 292 13.23 -14.72 -11.96
CA LEU A 292 13.87 -14.33 -13.22
C LEU A 292 15.37 -14.64 -13.20
N SER A 293 16.06 -14.40 -12.08
CA SER A 293 17.48 -14.75 -11.90
C SER A 293 17.70 -16.25 -11.98
N LEU A 294 16.83 -17.06 -11.37
CA LEU A 294 16.86 -18.51 -11.49
C LEU A 294 16.64 -18.98 -12.93
N TYR A 295 15.71 -18.35 -13.65
CA TYR A 295 15.48 -18.63 -15.06
C TYR A 295 16.69 -18.24 -15.93
N ALA A 296 17.34 -17.11 -15.65
CA ALA A 296 18.58 -16.73 -16.32
C ALA A 296 19.67 -17.79 -16.12
N CYS A 297 19.88 -18.27 -14.89
CA CYS A 297 20.79 -19.39 -14.61
C CYS A 297 20.43 -20.65 -15.42
N HIS A 298 19.14 -20.96 -15.55
CA HIS A 298 18.68 -22.09 -16.37
C HIS A 298 19.04 -21.91 -17.86
N ILE A 299 18.76 -20.75 -18.45
CA ILE A 299 19.14 -20.45 -19.83
C ILE A 299 20.65 -20.53 -20.03
N PHE A 300 21.41 -20.03 -19.07
CA PHE A 300 22.88 -20.04 -19.11
C PHE A 300 23.41 -21.46 -19.07
N SER A 301 22.89 -22.30 -18.17
CA SER A 301 23.26 -23.71 -18.09
C SER A 301 22.92 -24.50 -19.37
N CYS A 302 21.83 -24.14 -20.05
CA CYS A 302 21.47 -24.74 -21.33
C CYS A 302 22.40 -24.26 -22.45
N PHE A 303 22.76 -22.98 -22.44
CA PHE A 303 23.62 -22.40 -23.46
C PHE A 303 25.08 -22.89 -23.34
N GLU A 304 25.62 -22.98 -22.13
CA GLU A 304 26.95 -23.58 -21.85
C GLU A 304 27.05 -25.03 -22.35
N TRP A 305 25.97 -25.81 -22.18
CA TRP A 305 25.91 -27.18 -22.68
C TRP A 305 25.73 -27.25 -24.20
N TRP A 306 24.93 -26.35 -24.76
CA TRP A 306 24.73 -26.28 -26.21
C TRP A 306 26.03 -25.92 -26.94
N THR A 307 26.81 -24.96 -26.44
CA THR A 307 28.13 -24.61 -27.00
C THR A 307 29.12 -25.77 -26.89
N LEU A 308 29.13 -26.48 -25.75
CA LEU A 308 29.93 -27.68 -25.55
C LEU A 308 29.62 -28.76 -26.61
N ARG A 309 28.34 -28.96 -26.92
CA ARG A 309 27.91 -29.95 -27.92
C ARG A 309 28.38 -29.61 -29.33
N LEU A 310 28.32 -28.32 -29.71
CA LEU A 310 28.80 -27.86 -31.01
C LEU A 310 30.31 -28.08 -31.17
N GLU A 311 31.07 -27.95 -30.08
CA GLU A 311 32.53 -28.09 -30.09
C GLU A 311 33.04 -29.52 -29.92
N LYS A 312 32.32 -30.39 -29.19
CA LYS A 312 32.66 -31.82 -29.09
C LYS A 312 32.67 -32.54 -30.45
N GLY A 313 31.89 -32.05 -31.42
CA GLY A 313 31.96 -32.50 -32.81
C GLY A 313 33.31 -32.23 -33.50
N GLY A 314 34.18 -31.42 -32.90
CA GLY A 314 35.49 -31.00 -33.43
C GLY A 314 36.72 -31.47 -32.64
N GLY A 315 36.57 -32.22 -31.55
CA GLY A 315 37.70 -32.83 -30.81
C GLY A 315 38.56 -31.87 -29.95
N SER A 316 38.08 -30.65 -29.67
CA SER A 316 38.80 -29.66 -28.84
C SER A 316 38.60 -29.89 -27.33
N LEU A 317 39.62 -29.55 -26.53
CA LEU A 317 39.48 -29.42 -25.08
C LEU A 317 38.51 -28.26 -24.78
N THR A 318 37.55 -28.53 -23.90
CA THR A 318 36.47 -27.62 -23.48
C THR A 318 36.52 -27.44 -21.96
N TRP A 319 35.65 -26.59 -21.39
CA TRP A 319 35.57 -26.43 -19.93
C TRP A 319 35.29 -27.75 -19.18
N VAL A 320 34.70 -28.74 -19.87
CA VAL A 320 34.62 -30.13 -19.41
C VAL A 320 35.87 -30.91 -19.86
N GLN A 321 36.77 -31.22 -18.92
CA GLN A 321 37.96 -32.01 -19.25
C GLN A 321 37.63 -33.49 -19.55
N PRO A 322 38.36 -34.13 -20.48
CA PRO A 322 38.29 -35.59 -20.69
C PRO A 322 38.53 -36.34 -19.38
N GLY A 323 37.66 -37.29 -19.03
CA GLY A 323 37.74 -38.01 -17.75
C GLY A 323 36.95 -37.42 -16.58
N GLN A 324 36.60 -36.13 -16.59
CA GLN A 324 35.82 -35.51 -15.50
C GLN A 324 34.32 -35.87 -15.57
N LEU A 325 33.81 -36.14 -16.77
CA LEU A 325 32.46 -36.63 -17.02
C LEU A 325 32.40 -37.95 -17.81
N ASP A 326 33.56 -38.53 -18.16
CA ASP A 326 33.70 -39.82 -18.87
C ASP A 326 33.66 -41.04 -17.94
N ILE A 327 33.11 -40.90 -16.73
CA ILE A 327 32.72 -42.06 -15.93
C ILE A 327 31.42 -42.64 -16.54
N ILE A 328 31.59 -43.27 -17.71
CA ILE A 328 30.78 -44.34 -18.31
C ILE A 328 29.34 -44.40 -17.74
N GLY A 329 28.41 -43.64 -18.32
CA GLY A 329 26.96 -43.77 -18.06
C GLY A 329 26.29 -42.65 -17.29
N THR A 330 26.83 -41.44 -17.30
CA THR A 330 26.22 -40.27 -16.63
C THR A 330 24.91 -39.85 -17.33
N SER A 331 23.82 -39.79 -16.55
CA SER A 331 22.49 -39.40 -17.05
C SER A 331 22.44 -37.92 -17.47
N ILE A 332 21.53 -37.53 -18.37
CA ILE A 332 21.27 -36.11 -18.76
C ILE A 332 21.08 -35.20 -17.54
N CYS A 333 20.48 -35.75 -16.48
CA CYS A 333 20.30 -35.06 -15.20
C CYS A 333 21.64 -34.60 -14.58
N GLN A 334 22.69 -35.42 -14.65
CA GLN A 334 24.00 -35.05 -14.09
C GLN A 334 24.66 -33.91 -14.88
N TYR A 335 24.53 -33.90 -16.20
CA TYR A 335 25.01 -32.80 -17.04
C TYR A 335 24.30 -31.50 -16.73
N TYR A 336 22.96 -31.55 -16.62
CA TYR A 336 22.15 -30.39 -16.24
C TYR A 336 22.47 -29.87 -14.84
N VAL A 337 22.69 -30.76 -13.86
CA VAL A 337 23.03 -30.35 -12.48
C VAL A 337 24.40 -29.66 -12.44
N TRP A 338 25.40 -30.17 -13.17
CA TRP A 338 26.73 -29.57 -13.20
C TRP A 338 26.77 -28.20 -13.87
N SER A 339 26.09 -28.05 -15.01
CA SER A 339 25.98 -26.75 -15.69
C SER A 339 25.14 -25.76 -14.89
N MET A 340 24.03 -26.19 -14.28
CA MET A 340 23.26 -25.35 -13.35
C MET A 340 24.09 -24.91 -12.15
N PHE A 341 24.89 -25.80 -11.57
CA PHE A 341 25.81 -25.45 -10.50
C PHE A 341 26.81 -24.38 -10.95
N ASN A 342 27.40 -24.53 -12.14
CA ASN A 342 28.31 -23.54 -12.70
C ASN A 342 27.63 -22.17 -12.87
N SER A 343 26.47 -22.12 -13.54
CA SER A 343 25.72 -20.88 -13.77
C SER A 343 25.21 -20.22 -12.48
N ILE A 344 24.74 -21.01 -11.49
CA ILE A 344 24.33 -20.48 -10.18
C ILE A 344 25.56 -19.94 -9.43
N SER A 345 26.69 -20.64 -9.46
CA SER A 345 27.92 -20.20 -8.79
C SER A 345 28.45 -18.89 -9.37
N ALA A 346 28.29 -18.68 -10.68
CA ALA A 346 28.56 -17.42 -11.35
C ALA A 346 27.58 -16.32 -10.92
N MET A 347 26.27 -16.63 -10.84
CA MET A 347 25.23 -15.68 -10.41
C MET A 347 25.48 -15.11 -9.01
N ILE A 348 25.97 -15.93 -8.08
CA ILE A 348 26.34 -15.53 -6.72
C ILE A 348 27.77 -14.98 -6.60
N MET A 349 28.48 -14.80 -7.71
CA MET A 349 29.87 -14.29 -7.78
C MET A 349 30.91 -15.12 -7.01
N LEU A 350 30.65 -16.43 -6.79
CA LEU A 350 31.64 -17.34 -6.21
C LEU A 350 32.49 -18.02 -7.28
N THR A 351 31.91 -18.26 -8.46
CA THR A 351 32.57 -18.88 -9.64
C THR A 351 33.33 -20.16 -9.29
N TYR A 352 32.62 -21.17 -8.77
CA TYR A 352 33.16 -22.53 -8.62
C TYR A 352 33.15 -23.25 -9.98
N GLY A 353 33.82 -22.68 -10.99
CA GLY A 353 33.88 -23.22 -12.33
C GLY A 353 35.07 -24.16 -12.48
N SER A 354 34.83 -25.42 -12.85
CA SER A 354 35.89 -26.29 -13.34
C SER A 354 36.37 -25.76 -14.68
N TYR A 355 37.57 -25.18 -14.67
CA TYR A 355 38.36 -24.69 -15.80
C TYR A 355 37.81 -23.44 -16.55
N PRO A 356 38.70 -22.48 -16.90
CA PRO A 356 38.32 -21.34 -17.73
C PRO A 356 37.94 -21.79 -19.15
N PRO A 357 37.17 -20.98 -19.90
CA PRO A 357 36.85 -21.27 -21.29
C PRO A 357 38.15 -21.43 -22.10
N ILE A 358 38.25 -22.50 -22.88
CA ILE A 358 39.48 -22.85 -23.62
C ILE A 358 39.32 -22.42 -25.09
N THR A 359 38.13 -22.61 -25.65
CA THR A 359 37.81 -22.30 -27.04
C THR A 359 37.26 -20.88 -27.17
N TRP A 360 37.40 -20.30 -28.37
CA TRP A 360 36.90 -18.94 -28.63
C TRP A 360 35.37 -18.80 -28.54
N PRO A 361 34.52 -19.77 -28.96
CA PRO A 361 33.08 -19.67 -28.80
C PRO A 361 32.64 -19.79 -27.33
N GLU A 362 33.28 -20.65 -26.54
CA GLU A 362 33.11 -20.67 -25.07
C GLU A 362 33.45 -19.31 -24.45
N ALA A 363 34.57 -18.71 -24.84
CA ALA A 363 35.02 -17.43 -24.29
C ALA A 363 34.05 -16.28 -24.60
N ILE A 364 33.52 -16.21 -25.82
CA ILE A 364 32.50 -15.21 -26.20
C ILE A 364 31.23 -15.42 -25.37
N THR A 365 30.78 -16.66 -25.29
CA THR A 365 29.60 -17.07 -24.53
C THR A 365 29.72 -16.65 -23.07
N TRP A 366 30.81 -17.04 -22.41
CA TRP A 366 31.07 -16.71 -21.01
C TRP A 366 31.16 -15.20 -20.79
N THR A 367 31.77 -14.46 -21.71
CA THR A 367 31.84 -12.99 -21.60
C THR A 367 30.45 -12.35 -21.59
N PHE A 368 29.57 -12.76 -22.50
CA PHE A 368 28.17 -12.28 -22.52
C PHE A 368 27.41 -12.69 -21.25
N MET A 369 27.59 -13.93 -20.81
CA MET A 369 26.98 -14.47 -19.58
C MET A 369 27.38 -13.62 -18.38
N MET A 370 28.67 -13.33 -18.21
CA MET A 370 29.18 -12.55 -17.08
C MET A 370 28.64 -11.12 -17.03
N VAL A 371 28.45 -10.45 -18.18
CA VAL A 371 27.84 -9.11 -18.23
C VAL A 371 26.38 -9.14 -17.78
N ILE A 372 25.62 -10.14 -18.22
CA ILE A 372 24.21 -10.27 -17.83
C ILE A 372 24.10 -10.67 -16.35
N VAL A 373 24.91 -11.61 -15.88
CA VAL A 373 24.99 -12.02 -14.47
C VAL A 373 25.29 -10.82 -13.57
N ALA A 374 26.31 -10.02 -13.89
CA ALA A 374 26.66 -8.83 -13.12
C ALA A 374 25.49 -7.83 -13.06
N SER A 375 24.77 -7.67 -14.18
CA SER A 375 23.61 -6.79 -14.26
C SER A 375 22.44 -7.29 -13.40
N VAL A 376 22.11 -8.58 -13.49
CA VAL A 376 21.03 -9.21 -12.71
C VAL A 376 21.34 -9.17 -11.22
N PHE A 377 22.57 -9.49 -10.83
CA PHE A 377 23.03 -9.41 -9.44
C PHE A 377 22.91 -7.98 -8.87
N LEU A 378 23.24 -6.95 -9.65
CA LEU A 378 23.10 -5.56 -9.23
C LEU A 378 21.63 -5.19 -8.99
N VAL A 379 20.73 -5.66 -9.86
CA VAL A 379 19.29 -5.42 -9.69
C VAL A 379 18.76 -6.12 -8.44
N ASP A 380 19.13 -7.39 -8.24
CA ASP A 380 18.72 -8.21 -7.09
C ASP A 380 19.22 -7.63 -5.76
N SER A 381 20.51 -7.29 -5.67
CA SER A 381 21.10 -6.62 -4.51
C SER A 381 20.44 -5.28 -4.20
N GLY A 382 20.06 -4.52 -5.23
CA GLY A 382 19.29 -3.29 -5.10
C GLY A 382 17.87 -3.47 -4.55
N GLN A 383 17.28 -4.67 -4.65
CA GLN A 383 15.95 -4.98 -4.08
C GLN A 383 16.00 -5.54 -2.67
N TYR A 384 17.01 -6.35 -2.32
CA TYR A 384 17.11 -6.95 -0.99
C TYR A 384 17.20 -5.89 0.11
N VAL A 385 18.04 -4.85 -0.08
CA VAL A 385 18.31 -3.84 0.96
C VAL A 385 17.03 -3.07 1.36
N PRO A 386 16.26 -2.47 0.43
CA PRO A 386 15.02 -1.79 0.79
C PRO A 386 13.97 -2.72 1.42
N TYR A 387 13.91 -3.99 0.98
CA TYR A 387 12.98 -4.95 1.56
C TYR A 387 13.31 -5.24 3.04
N PHE A 388 14.56 -5.56 3.37
CA PHE A 388 14.96 -5.81 4.76
C PHE A 388 14.82 -4.56 5.63
N LEU A 389 15.13 -3.38 5.08
CA LEU A 389 14.85 -2.11 5.75
C LEU A 389 13.36 -1.95 6.02
N SER A 390 12.48 -2.29 5.06
CA SER A 390 11.02 -2.19 5.22
C SER A 390 10.48 -3.05 6.37
N LEU A 391 11.05 -4.24 6.61
CA LEU A 391 10.71 -5.08 7.76
C LEU A 391 11.10 -4.40 9.09
N ALA A 392 12.20 -3.65 9.09
CA ALA A 392 12.67 -2.91 10.25
C ALA A 392 11.97 -1.55 10.43
N VAL A 393 11.26 -1.02 9.42
CA VAL A 393 10.65 0.33 9.44
C VAL A 393 9.77 0.55 10.66
N LYS A 394 8.99 -0.45 11.09
CA LYS A 394 8.14 -0.26 12.28
C LYS A 394 8.97 0.03 13.53
N ARG A 395 9.99 -0.80 13.80
CA ARG A 395 10.85 -0.61 14.96
C ARG A 395 11.75 0.63 14.81
N SER A 396 12.19 0.92 13.60
CA SER A 396 13.04 2.07 13.27
C SER A 396 12.31 3.40 13.46
N ASN A 397 11.10 3.52 12.93
CA ASN A 397 10.29 4.73 13.05
C ASN A 397 9.92 5.03 14.51
N PHE A 398 9.66 4.01 15.33
CA PHE A 398 9.36 4.21 16.75
C PHE A 398 10.58 4.77 17.48
N LYS A 399 11.76 4.19 17.21
CA LYS A 399 13.02 4.69 17.75
C LYS A 399 13.25 6.14 17.32
N LEU A 400 13.14 6.43 16.02
CA LEU A 400 13.35 7.78 15.49
C LEU A 400 12.38 8.81 16.09
N GLN A 401 11.10 8.46 16.25
CA GLN A 401 10.10 9.30 16.94
C GLN A 401 10.47 9.52 18.41
N MET A 402 10.89 8.47 19.11
CA MET A 402 11.32 8.56 20.51
C MET A 402 12.60 9.39 20.65
N ASP A 403 13.56 9.25 19.74
CA ASP A 403 14.81 10.00 19.72
C ASP A 403 14.53 11.51 19.52
N ASN A 404 13.58 11.86 18.64
CA ASN A 404 13.13 13.24 18.49
C ASN A 404 12.49 13.81 19.77
N VAL A 405 11.69 13.00 20.47
CA VAL A 405 11.12 13.37 21.78
C VAL A 405 12.21 13.58 22.82
N LEU A 406 13.20 12.68 22.87
CA LEU A 406 14.32 12.77 23.81
C LEU A 406 15.13 14.06 23.57
N ALA A 407 15.47 14.36 22.32
CA ALA A 407 16.16 15.59 21.95
C ALA A 407 15.34 16.84 22.33
N ALA A 408 14.01 16.81 22.14
CA ALA A 408 13.12 17.91 22.51
C ALA A 408 13.01 18.13 24.02
N VAL A 409 13.09 17.06 24.82
CA VAL A 409 13.08 17.12 26.29
C VAL A 409 14.42 17.64 26.81
N GLU A 410 15.54 17.15 26.26
CA GLU A 410 16.89 17.56 26.64
C GLU A 410 17.12 19.07 26.39
N GLY A 411 16.64 19.59 25.25
CA GLY A 411 16.72 21.01 24.93
C GLY A 411 16.00 21.94 25.91
N ARG A 412 15.08 21.42 26.74
CA ARG A 412 14.26 22.20 27.68
C ARG A 412 14.78 22.20 29.12
N ARG A 413 15.85 21.44 29.44
CA ARG A 413 16.44 21.35 30.79
C ARG A 413 15.41 21.07 31.90
N LEU A 414 14.51 20.11 31.66
CA LEU A 414 13.50 19.70 32.64
C LEU A 414 14.15 18.90 33.79
N PRO A 415 13.56 18.88 35.00
CA PRO A 415 13.98 17.96 36.06
C PRO A 415 13.89 16.50 35.59
N ASP A 416 14.87 15.68 35.97
CA ASP A 416 14.97 14.27 35.54
C ASP A 416 13.72 13.44 35.84
N SER A 417 13.04 13.73 36.95
CA SER A 417 11.79 13.06 37.33
C SER A 417 10.66 13.31 36.32
N LEU A 418 10.49 14.58 35.90
CA LEU A 418 9.48 14.98 34.93
C LEU A 418 9.85 14.49 33.52
N ALA A 419 11.13 14.57 33.15
CA ALA A 419 11.62 14.05 31.86
C ALA A 419 11.32 12.55 31.73
N LYS A 420 11.64 11.75 32.76
CA LYS A 420 11.34 10.31 32.78
C LYS A 420 9.84 10.02 32.70
N LEU A 421 9.01 10.82 33.37
CA LEU A 421 7.55 10.69 33.32
C LEU A 421 7.01 10.93 31.91
N ILE A 422 7.45 12.03 31.25
CA ILE A 422 7.06 12.37 29.88
C ILE A 422 7.44 11.25 28.90
N ILE A 423 8.68 10.75 28.98
CA ILE A 423 9.16 9.66 28.12
C ILE A 423 8.33 8.39 28.33
N ARG A 424 8.00 8.06 29.57
CA ARG A 424 7.18 6.88 29.90
C ARG A 424 5.75 7.05 29.37
N HIS A 425 5.16 8.23 29.52
CA HIS A 425 3.81 8.54 29.04
C HIS A 425 3.73 8.43 27.51
N LEU A 426 4.69 9.04 26.80
CA LEU A 426 4.73 8.97 25.34
C LEU A 426 4.98 7.54 24.85
N ARG A 427 5.82 6.76 25.53
CA ARG A 427 6.02 5.33 25.22
C ARG A 427 4.71 4.55 25.38
N LEU A 428 3.91 4.84 26.41
CA LEU A 428 2.61 4.20 26.59
C LEU A 428 1.63 4.60 25.48
N LYS A 429 1.54 5.90 25.15
CA LYS A 429 0.75 6.41 24.03
C LYS A 429 1.08 5.65 22.74
N TYR A 430 2.35 5.60 22.36
CA TYR A 430 2.79 4.88 21.15
C TYR A 430 2.58 3.36 21.21
N LYS A 431 2.58 2.75 22.41
CA LYS A 431 2.26 1.31 22.56
C LYS A 431 0.81 1.03 22.18
N PHE A 432 -0.12 1.93 22.51
CA PHE A 432 -1.54 1.78 22.20
C PHE A 432 -1.93 2.30 20.81
N THR A 433 -1.39 3.43 20.36
CA THR A 433 -1.69 4.00 19.03
C THR A 433 -0.92 3.29 17.90
N GLY A 434 0.16 2.59 18.23
CA GLY A 434 1.15 2.18 17.24
C GLY A 434 1.92 3.39 16.68
N LEU A 435 2.50 3.20 15.50
CA LEU A 435 3.33 4.20 14.79
C LEU A 435 2.55 5.17 13.92
N THR A 436 1.26 4.92 13.74
CA THR A 436 0.41 5.75 12.91
C THR A 436 0.02 6.97 13.73
N ASN A 437 0.19 8.17 13.17
CA ASN A 437 -0.33 9.37 13.80
C ASN A 437 -1.86 9.33 13.68
N PRO A 438 -2.63 9.07 14.75
CA PRO A 438 -4.08 8.91 14.66
C PRO A 438 -4.71 10.15 14.03
N ASP A 439 -4.20 11.35 14.36
CA ASP A 439 -4.72 12.62 13.87
C ASP A 439 -4.59 12.78 12.35
N ARG A 440 -3.53 12.21 11.75
CA ARG A 440 -3.37 12.21 10.28
C ARG A 440 -4.36 11.28 9.60
N LEU A 441 -4.61 10.11 10.18
CA LEU A 441 -5.59 9.18 9.64
C LEU A 441 -6.99 9.81 9.58
N TRP A 442 -7.38 10.52 10.64
CA TRP A 442 -8.64 11.26 10.68
C TRP A 442 -8.71 12.33 9.58
N GLN A 443 -7.62 13.06 9.32
CA GLN A 443 -7.58 14.11 8.29
C GLN A 443 -7.64 13.57 6.85
N GLU A 444 -7.13 12.36 6.61
CA GLU A 444 -7.13 11.73 5.27
C GLU A 444 -8.48 11.06 4.92
N LEU A 445 -9.30 10.73 5.93
CA LEU A 445 -10.59 10.09 5.74
C LEU A 445 -11.68 11.10 5.35
N PRO A 446 -12.62 10.75 4.46
CA PRO A 446 -13.81 11.57 4.22
C PRO A 446 -14.69 11.61 5.46
N TYR A 447 -15.44 12.70 5.64
CA TYR A 447 -16.25 12.93 6.84
C TYR A 447 -17.21 11.78 7.17
N SER A 448 -17.85 11.16 6.16
CA SER A 448 -18.75 10.02 6.38
C SER A 448 -18.05 8.82 7.03
N MET A 449 -16.82 8.51 6.62
CA MET A 449 -16.03 7.42 7.22
C MET A 449 -15.49 7.78 8.60
N GLN A 450 -15.20 9.06 8.85
CA GLN A 450 -14.84 9.52 10.19
C GLN A 450 -16.00 9.30 11.17
N VAL A 451 -17.23 9.62 10.77
CA VAL A 451 -18.43 9.38 11.59
C VAL A 451 -18.58 7.89 11.90
N GLU A 452 -18.55 7.04 10.88
CA GLU A 452 -18.71 5.59 11.04
C GLU A 452 -17.61 4.99 11.95
N MET A 453 -16.36 5.44 11.78
CA MET A 453 -15.25 5.00 12.63
C MET A 453 -15.40 5.48 14.07
N ALA A 454 -15.77 6.74 14.28
CA ALA A 454 -16.01 7.32 15.60
C ALA A 454 -17.17 6.63 16.32
N GLU A 455 -18.27 6.34 15.61
CA GLU A 455 -19.41 5.61 16.14
C GLU A 455 -18.99 4.19 16.55
N THR A 456 -18.28 3.47 15.69
CA THR A 456 -17.82 2.11 15.97
C THR A 456 -16.93 2.04 17.22
N LEU A 457 -16.06 3.04 17.43
CA LEU A 457 -15.12 3.08 18.54
C LEU A 457 -15.75 3.63 19.85
N GLY A 458 -16.59 4.66 19.76
CA GLY A 458 -17.12 5.40 20.90
C GLY A 458 -18.44 4.87 21.46
N ARG A 459 -19.30 4.31 20.61
CA ARG A 459 -20.66 3.88 20.97
C ARG A 459 -20.72 2.90 22.15
N PRO A 460 -19.86 1.86 22.27
CA PRO A 460 -19.90 0.96 23.41
C PRO A 460 -19.69 1.67 24.76
N SER A 461 -18.91 2.75 24.78
CA SER A 461 -18.60 3.50 26.00
C SER A 461 -19.65 4.52 26.36
N LEU A 462 -20.25 5.18 25.37
CA LEU A 462 -21.34 6.12 25.60
C LEU A 462 -22.61 5.41 26.08
N LEU A 463 -22.90 4.21 25.58
CA LEU A 463 -24.05 3.41 26.03
C LEU A 463 -24.00 3.02 27.52
N ALA A 464 -22.84 3.11 28.17
CA ALA A 464 -22.72 2.90 29.61
C ALA A 464 -23.41 4.02 30.43
N VAL A 465 -23.62 5.20 29.84
CA VAL A 465 -24.25 6.34 30.52
C VAL A 465 -25.75 6.37 30.20
N PRO A 466 -26.65 6.37 31.21
CA PRO A 466 -28.09 6.39 31.00
C PRO A 466 -28.60 7.51 30.08
N LEU A 467 -27.95 8.68 30.12
CA LEU A 467 -28.31 9.83 29.30
C LEU A 467 -28.30 9.52 27.80
N PHE A 468 -27.30 8.78 27.30
CA PHE A 468 -27.16 8.50 25.87
C PHE A 468 -28.09 7.40 25.37
N LEU A 469 -28.70 6.61 26.28
CA LEU A 469 -29.75 5.65 25.96
C LEU A 469 -31.09 6.35 25.68
N GLU A 470 -31.37 7.46 26.39
CA GLU A 470 -32.59 8.24 26.21
C GLU A 470 -32.54 9.14 24.95
N PHE A 471 -31.34 9.60 24.57
CA PHE A 471 -31.12 10.55 23.46
C PHE A 471 -30.14 9.99 22.41
N PRO A 472 -30.60 9.12 21.48
CA PRO A 472 -29.73 8.51 20.47
C PRO A 472 -29.17 9.52 19.46
N SER A 473 -29.89 10.61 19.17
CA SER A 473 -29.40 11.71 18.30
C SER A 473 -28.18 12.43 18.90
N LEU A 474 -28.09 12.50 20.23
CA LEU A 474 -26.95 13.05 20.93
C LEU A 474 -25.77 12.07 20.93
N LEU A 475 -26.04 10.77 21.08
CA LEU A 475 -25.03 9.71 21.05
C LEU A 475 -24.17 9.80 19.78
N ASP A 476 -24.79 9.80 18.60
CA ASP A 476 -24.06 9.77 17.32
C ASP A 476 -23.14 10.99 17.15
N ARG A 477 -23.61 12.18 17.55
CA ARG A 477 -22.83 13.42 17.47
C ARG A 477 -21.69 13.45 18.48
N THR A 478 -21.90 12.92 19.68
CA THR A 478 -20.88 12.89 20.75
C THR A 478 -19.76 11.90 20.48
N CYS A 479 -19.99 10.84 19.71
CA CYS A 479 -18.94 9.92 19.27
C CYS A 479 -17.75 10.64 18.61
N LEU A 480 -18.01 11.70 17.84
CA LEU A 480 -16.98 12.51 17.16
C LEU A 480 -16.12 13.36 18.11
N LEU A 481 -16.60 13.64 19.33
CA LEU A 481 -15.91 14.48 20.29
C LEU A 481 -14.96 13.71 21.20
N LEU A 482 -15.06 12.38 21.21
CA LEU A 482 -14.24 11.53 22.08
C LEU A 482 -12.77 11.57 21.67
N LYS A 483 -11.89 11.85 22.64
CA LYS A 483 -10.44 11.91 22.44
C LYS A 483 -9.75 10.80 23.23
N ASP A 484 -8.85 10.07 22.58
CA ASP A 484 -8.01 9.05 23.25
C ASP A 484 -7.03 9.71 24.23
N THR A 485 -7.07 9.28 25.50
CA THR A 485 -6.20 9.72 26.59
C THR A 485 -5.53 8.52 27.28
N TYR A 486 -4.32 8.69 27.80
CA TYR A 486 -3.53 7.63 28.43
C TYR A 486 -3.09 8.04 29.83
N ALA A 487 -3.09 7.10 30.77
CA ALA A 487 -2.60 7.34 32.14
C ALA A 487 -1.62 6.24 32.54
N LEU A 488 -0.49 6.62 33.15
CA LEU A 488 0.52 5.68 33.61
C LEU A 488 0.14 5.06 34.96
N ALA A 489 0.56 3.81 35.21
CA ALA A 489 0.41 3.21 36.53
C ALA A 489 1.09 4.06 37.62
N GLY A 490 0.31 4.42 38.64
CA GLY A 490 0.67 5.28 39.77
C GLY A 490 0.42 6.77 39.54
N GLU A 491 0.04 7.20 38.34
CA GLU A 491 -0.18 8.60 37.98
C GLU A 491 -1.54 9.10 38.46
N GLU A 492 -1.54 10.25 39.14
CA GLU A 492 -2.74 10.99 39.53
C GLU A 492 -2.99 12.08 38.48
N PHE A 493 -3.86 11.77 37.52
CA PHE A 493 -4.11 12.64 36.36
C PHE A 493 -5.30 13.59 36.57
N VAL A 494 -6.15 13.32 37.56
CA VAL A 494 -7.15 14.26 38.08
C VAL A 494 -6.97 14.36 39.59
N LYS A 495 -6.96 15.58 40.14
CA LYS A 495 -6.82 15.82 41.59
C LYS A 495 -8.08 16.45 42.15
N GLN A 496 -8.49 16.00 43.34
CA GLN A 496 -9.63 16.58 44.05
C GLN A 496 -9.40 18.09 44.28
N GLY A 497 -10.43 18.90 44.03
CA GLY A 497 -10.35 20.36 44.15
C GLY A 497 -9.65 21.07 42.98
N TRP A 498 -9.12 20.34 41.99
CA TRP A 498 -8.56 20.96 40.79
C TRP A 498 -9.65 21.14 39.73
N PRO A 499 -9.56 22.19 38.89
CA PRO A 499 -10.52 22.40 37.82
C PRO A 499 -10.46 21.23 36.82
N SER A 500 -11.53 20.45 36.74
CA SER A 500 -11.72 19.34 35.80
C SER A 500 -13.03 19.51 35.04
N ARG A 501 -12.92 19.58 33.71
CA ARG A 501 -14.05 19.77 32.77
C ARG A 501 -14.27 18.56 31.88
N THR A 502 -13.65 17.43 32.22
CA THR A 502 -13.56 16.28 31.35
C THR A 502 -14.19 15.06 32.02
N MET A 503 -15.07 14.42 31.28
CA MET A 503 -15.59 13.10 31.63
C MET A 503 -14.68 12.03 31.02
N TYR A 504 -14.43 10.94 31.73
CA TYR A 504 -13.54 9.87 31.28
C TYR A 504 -14.27 8.52 31.23
N PHE A 505 -14.00 7.75 30.18
CA PHE A 505 -14.45 6.38 29.99
C PHE A 505 -13.24 5.44 30.01
N VAL A 506 -13.28 4.39 30.82
CA VAL A 506 -12.17 3.43 30.92
C VAL A 506 -12.31 2.37 29.84
N GLN A 507 -11.38 2.32 28.87
CA GLN A 507 -11.34 1.29 27.82
C GLN A 507 -10.58 0.06 28.29
N SER A 508 -9.46 0.28 28.98
CA SER A 508 -8.55 -0.77 29.45
C SER A 508 -7.78 -0.26 30.66
N GLY A 509 -7.53 -1.14 31.63
CA GLY A 509 -6.87 -0.80 32.88
C GLY A 509 -7.86 -0.58 34.03
N VAL A 510 -7.37 -0.05 35.15
CA VAL A 510 -8.16 0.20 36.36
C VAL A 510 -7.78 1.56 36.94
N VAL A 511 -8.78 2.38 37.23
CA VAL A 511 -8.62 3.70 37.86
C VAL A 511 -9.21 3.67 39.26
N LEU A 512 -8.45 4.12 40.25
CA LEU A 512 -8.87 4.26 41.64
C LEU A 512 -9.24 5.72 41.89
N LEU A 513 -10.47 5.95 42.37
CA LEU A 513 -10.96 7.27 42.79
C LEU A 513 -10.76 7.42 44.29
N TYR A 514 -10.04 8.47 44.69
CA TYR A 514 -9.80 8.82 46.09
C TYR A 514 -10.64 10.03 46.47
N GLN A 515 -11.42 9.93 47.55
CA GLN A 515 -12.10 11.05 48.19
C GLN A 515 -11.48 11.26 49.57
N ASP A 516 -11.01 12.47 49.84
CA ASP A 516 -10.37 12.85 51.11
C ASP A 516 -9.22 11.90 51.54
N GLY A 517 -8.50 11.37 50.54
CA GLY A 517 -7.37 10.46 50.72
C GLY A 517 -7.73 8.97 50.89
N VAL A 518 -9.01 8.62 50.91
CA VAL A 518 -9.50 7.23 51.00
C VAL A 518 -9.97 6.75 49.63
N VAL A 519 -9.70 5.50 49.28
CA VAL A 519 -10.23 4.89 48.03
C VAL A 519 -11.74 4.78 48.16
N ALA A 520 -12.46 5.60 47.40
CA ALA A 520 -13.92 5.59 47.34
C ALA A 520 -14.43 4.52 46.38
N GLU A 521 -13.81 4.41 45.20
CA GLU A 521 -14.29 3.53 44.13
C GLU A 521 -13.15 3.07 43.21
N ALA A 522 -13.29 1.86 42.66
CA ALA A 522 -12.42 1.33 41.61
C ALA A 522 -13.20 1.22 40.29
N VAL A 523 -12.82 2.02 39.30
CA VAL A 523 -13.47 2.08 37.98
C VAL A 523 -12.81 1.08 37.04
N LEU A 524 -13.63 0.16 36.53
CA LEU A 524 -13.25 -0.96 35.66
C LEU A 524 -13.48 -0.63 34.18
N PRO A 525 -12.92 -1.42 33.25
CA PRO A 525 -13.19 -1.27 31.82
C PRO A 525 -14.69 -1.31 31.49
N GLY A 526 -15.13 -0.38 30.64
CA GLY A 526 -16.55 -0.17 30.30
C GLY A 526 -17.30 0.76 31.24
N GLN A 527 -16.71 1.15 32.38
CA GLN A 527 -17.27 2.14 33.29
C GLN A 527 -16.71 3.54 33.02
N PHE A 528 -17.36 4.55 33.60
CA PHE A 528 -17.03 5.97 33.44
C PHE A 528 -16.94 6.67 34.79
N PHE A 529 -16.27 7.83 34.82
CA PHE A 529 -16.26 8.73 35.96
C PHE A 529 -16.16 10.19 35.50
N GLY A 530 -16.37 11.14 36.42
CA GLY A 530 -16.37 12.56 36.09
C GLY A 530 -17.62 13.01 35.32
N GLY A 531 -18.73 12.27 35.43
CA GLY A 531 -20.02 12.66 34.83
C GLY A 531 -20.54 14.01 35.36
N ASP A 532 -20.07 14.44 36.52
CA ASP A 532 -20.40 15.73 37.12
C ASP A 532 -19.90 16.91 36.26
N ALA A 533 -18.87 16.68 35.44
CA ALA A 533 -18.38 17.66 34.49
C ALA A 533 -19.43 18.02 33.41
N LEU A 534 -20.41 17.15 33.14
CA LEU A 534 -21.46 17.40 32.14
C LEU A 534 -22.67 18.15 32.70
N LEU A 535 -22.72 18.42 34.01
CA LEU A 535 -23.90 19.05 34.64
C LEU A 535 -24.09 20.49 34.18
N HIS A 536 -25.28 20.80 33.68
CA HIS A 536 -25.67 22.14 33.24
C HIS A 536 -26.56 22.83 34.29
N PRO A 537 -26.31 24.11 34.64
CA PRO A 537 -27.14 24.81 35.61
C PRO A 537 -28.57 25.02 35.05
N PRO A 538 -29.61 24.87 35.88
CA PRO A 538 -31.00 25.01 35.43
C PRO A 538 -31.33 26.46 35.03
N THR A 539 -31.93 26.61 33.86
CA THR A 539 -32.34 27.88 33.29
C THR A 539 -33.76 28.28 33.69
N ASP A 540 -34.65 27.29 33.87
CA ASP A 540 -36.06 27.48 34.22
C ASP A 540 -36.27 27.63 35.75
N GLU A 541 -36.73 28.81 36.18
CA GLU A 541 -37.00 29.10 37.61
C GLU A 541 -38.16 28.27 38.19
N ALA A 542 -39.12 27.84 37.37
CA ALA A 542 -40.23 26.98 37.80
C ALA A 542 -39.76 25.58 38.24
N LEU A 543 -38.71 25.04 37.60
CA LEU A 543 -38.14 23.73 37.94
C LEU A 543 -37.39 23.78 39.28
N LEU A 544 -36.74 24.89 39.57
CA LEU A 544 -36.07 25.17 40.84
C LEU A 544 -37.08 25.34 41.98
N GLN A 545 -38.19 26.06 41.75
CA GLN A 545 -39.25 26.23 42.75
C GLN A 545 -39.96 24.91 43.11
N ALA A 546 -40.18 24.05 42.13
CA ALA A 546 -40.80 22.73 42.35
C ALA A 546 -39.91 21.76 43.16
N THR A 547 -38.59 21.97 43.17
CA THR A 547 -37.63 21.04 43.78
C THR A 547 -37.05 21.54 45.10
N GLY A 548 -37.34 22.78 45.50
CA GLY A 548 -36.89 23.38 46.75
C GLY A 548 -35.39 23.72 46.80
N VAL A 549 -34.65 23.57 45.70
CA VAL A 549 -33.21 23.83 45.63
C VAL A 549 -32.95 25.27 45.19
N LYS A 550 -32.09 26.00 45.90
CA LYS A 550 -31.74 27.38 45.54
C LYS A 550 -30.85 27.40 44.29
N ARG A 551 -31.17 28.26 43.33
CA ARG A 551 -30.38 28.45 42.09
C ARG A 551 -28.90 28.70 42.38
N SER A 552 -28.60 29.51 43.39
CA SER A 552 -27.24 29.86 43.82
C SER A 552 -26.40 28.66 44.25
N GLU A 553 -27.03 27.60 44.75
CA GLU A 553 -26.33 26.37 45.16
C GLU A 553 -25.98 25.52 43.93
N VAL A 554 -26.91 25.40 42.98
CA VAL A 554 -26.67 24.65 41.74
C VAL A 554 -25.66 25.35 40.84
N THR A 555 -25.73 26.68 40.70
CA THR A 555 -24.74 27.45 39.93
C THR A 555 -23.37 27.40 40.60
N ARG A 556 -23.29 27.49 41.94
CA ARG A 556 -22.01 27.34 42.65
C ARG A 556 -21.35 25.98 42.38
N TYR A 557 -22.11 24.90 42.31
CA TYR A 557 -21.58 23.58 41.98
C TYR A 557 -21.21 23.48 40.49
N ALA A 558 -22.08 23.95 39.59
CA ALA A 558 -21.83 23.92 38.14
C ALA A 558 -20.64 24.79 37.71
N ASP A 559 -20.40 25.90 38.43
CA ASP A 559 -19.33 26.87 38.14
C ASP A 559 -18.05 26.63 38.95
N SER A 560 -18.08 25.77 39.98
CA SER A 560 -16.87 25.43 40.74
C SER A 560 -15.86 24.65 39.89
N PHE A 561 -16.35 23.84 38.93
CA PHE A 561 -15.53 23.00 38.06
C PHE A 561 -14.53 22.10 38.79
N GLU A 562 -14.65 21.90 40.10
CA GLU A 562 -13.67 21.15 40.89
C GLU A 562 -13.94 19.64 40.80
N ALA A 563 -12.88 18.85 40.57
CA ALA A 563 -13.00 17.40 40.64
C ALA A 563 -13.37 16.97 42.08
N LEU A 564 -14.41 16.14 42.20
CA LEU A 564 -14.85 15.61 43.50
C LEU A 564 -13.94 14.54 44.08
N ALA A 565 -13.12 13.89 43.23
CA ALA A 565 -12.21 12.83 43.62
C ALA A 565 -10.88 12.95 42.86
N THR A 566 -9.81 12.46 43.48
CA THR A 566 -8.51 12.28 42.83
C THR A 566 -8.53 10.96 42.06
N ALA A 567 -8.34 11.00 40.74
CA ALA A 567 -8.28 9.81 39.91
C ALA A 567 -6.83 9.36 39.73
N LYS A 568 -6.53 8.13 40.15
CA LYS A 568 -5.21 7.52 40.07
C LYS A 568 -5.26 6.22 39.28
N ALA A 569 -4.42 6.11 38.25
CA ALA A 569 -4.33 4.87 37.50
C ALA A 569 -3.57 3.79 38.30
N ALA A 570 -4.21 2.66 38.58
CA ALA A 570 -3.54 1.54 39.27
C ALA A 570 -2.61 0.76 38.32
N VAL A 571 -3.01 0.67 37.05
CA VAL A 571 -2.28 0.03 35.95
C VAL A 571 -2.23 1.03 34.79
N ASP A 572 -1.34 0.83 33.81
CA ASP A 572 -1.35 1.64 32.59
C ASP A 572 -2.73 1.56 31.91
N CYS A 573 -3.41 2.70 31.79
CA CYS A 573 -4.79 2.80 31.32
C CYS A 573 -4.89 3.44 29.94
N ARG A 574 -5.89 2.99 29.17
CA ARG A 574 -6.42 3.69 27.99
C ARG A 574 -7.81 4.22 28.33
N LEU A 575 -8.01 5.51 28.12
CA LEU A 575 -9.23 6.24 28.45
C LEU A 575 -9.76 6.96 27.21
N LEU A 576 -11.07 7.15 27.11
CA LEU A 576 -11.64 8.18 26.24
C LEU A 576 -12.05 9.37 27.11
N SER A 577 -11.70 10.58 26.68
CA SER A 577 -12.11 11.81 27.35
C SER A 577 -13.14 12.55 26.51
N LEU A 578 -14.18 13.05 27.15
CA LEU A 578 -15.18 13.95 26.60
C LEU A 578 -15.05 15.30 27.31
N ASP A 579 -14.79 16.38 26.56
CA ASP A 579 -14.71 17.73 27.13
C ASP A 579 -16.12 18.33 27.26
N ARG A 580 -16.36 19.01 28.39
CA ARG A 580 -17.64 19.67 28.69
C ARG A 580 -18.00 20.71 27.65
N VAL A 581 -17.06 21.55 27.20
CA VAL A 581 -17.37 22.68 26.33
C VAL A 581 -17.85 22.15 24.98
N ASP A 582 -17.05 21.24 24.40
CA ASP A 582 -17.37 20.58 23.14
C ASP A 582 -18.74 19.85 23.23
N PHE A 583 -19.00 19.16 24.35
CA PHE A 583 -20.27 18.45 24.56
C PHE A 583 -21.48 19.39 24.71
N LEU A 584 -21.36 20.47 25.49
CA LEU A 584 -22.46 21.40 25.72
C LEU A 584 -22.82 22.17 24.45
N GLU A 585 -21.84 22.52 23.62
CA GLU A 585 -22.11 23.13 22.31
C GLU A 585 -23.01 22.24 21.44
N LEU A 586 -22.80 20.92 21.43
CA LEU A 586 -23.68 19.98 20.74
C LEU A 586 -25.04 19.82 21.41
N ALA A 587 -25.08 19.82 22.73
CA ALA A 587 -26.31 19.63 23.49
C ALA A 587 -27.25 20.84 23.38
N ILE A 588 -26.72 22.05 23.15
CA ILE A 588 -27.52 23.28 22.99
C ILE A 588 -28.55 23.17 21.86
N ASP A 589 -28.23 22.42 20.80
CA ASP A 589 -29.14 22.19 19.68
C ASP A 589 -30.40 21.39 20.05
N ASP A 590 -30.34 20.59 21.12
CA ASP A 590 -31.46 19.78 21.58
C ASP A 590 -31.95 20.19 22.98
N ARG A 591 -33.07 20.91 22.98
CA ARG A 591 -33.72 21.41 24.21
C ARG A 591 -34.14 20.29 25.16
N GLN A 592 -34.40 19.08 24.68
CA GLN A 592 -34.77 17.94 25.53
C GLN A 592 -33.54 17.39 26.27
N SER A 593 -32.42 17.24 25.57
CA SER A 593 -31.12 16.86 26.14
C SER A 593 -30.67 17.83 27.24
N ILE A 594 -30.79 19.14 27.03
CA ILE A 594 -30.46 20.15 28.06
C ILE A 594 -31.33 19.99 29.30
N ARG A 595 -32.65 19.81 29.14
CA ARG A 595 -33.55 19.61 30.29
C ARG A 595 -33.19 18.35 31.08
N ALA A 596 -32.78 17.27 30.41
CA ALA A 596 -32.29 16.07 31.08
C ALA A 596 -31.02 16.34 31.88
N LEU A 597 -30.06 17.10 31.32
CA LEU A 597 -28.84 17.53 32.02
C LEU A 597 -29.14 18.42 33.24
N GLU A 598 -30.08 19.36 33.12
CA GLU A 598 -30.53 20.20 34.23
C GLU A 598 -31.18 19.38 35.35
N GLN A 599 -32.03 18.39 35.00
CA GLN A 599 -32.62 17.47 35.96
C GLN A 599 -31.58 16.54 36.60
N MET A 600 -30.56 16.12 35.86
CA MET A 600 -29.42 15.37 36.42
C MET A 600 -28.66 16.23 37.44
N ALA A 601 -28.43 17.52 37.14
CA ALA A 601 -27.76 18.45 38.04
C ALA A 601 -28.53 18.67 39.34
N ILE A 602 -29.85 18.87 39.26
CA ILE A 602 -30.71 19.01 40.45
C ILE A 602 -30.69 17.74 41.30
N ARG A 603 -30.85 16.56 40.68
CA ARG A 603 -30.79 15.27 41.39
C ARG A 603 -29.43 15.01 42.03
N HIS A 604 -28.35 15.48 41.43
CA HIS A 604 -27.00 15.37 41.98
C HIS A 604 -26.85 16.27 43.22
N VAL A 605 -27.24 17.54 43.14
CA VAL A 605 -27.17 18.50 44.26
C VAL A 605 -28.04 18.05 45.44
N GLN A 606 -29.25 17.53 45.18
CA GLN A 606 -30.14 16.99 46.22
C GLN A 606 -29.51 15.81 46.97
N ARG A 607 -28.82 14.90 46.26
CA ARG A 607 -28.09 13.79 46.89
C ARG A 607 -26.94 14.29 47.77
N MET A 608 -26.20 15.29 47.31
CA MET A 608 -25.09 15.87 48.09
C MET A 608 -25.59 16.61 49.34
N LEU A 609 -26.70 17.34 49.25
CA LEU A 609 -27.32 18.00 50.41
C LEU A 609 -27.90 16.98 51.41
N GLY A 610 -28.51 15.89 50.92
CA GLY A 610 -29.00 14.80 51.76
C GLY A 610 -27.89 14.04 52.49
N SER A 611 -26.77 13.77 51.81
CA SER A 611 -25.57 13.17 52.40
C SER A 611 -24.97 14.04 53.52
N LYS A 612 -24.87 15.37 53.29
CA LYS A 612 -24.40 16.31 54.32
C LYS A 612 -25.36 16.40 55.52
N ALA A 613 -26.67 16.26 55.31
CA ALA A 613 -27.64 16.22 56.40
C ALA A 613 -27.53 14.95 57.27
N GLN A 614 -27.16 13.81 56.65
CA GLN A 614 -26.88 12.57 57.38
C GLN A 614 -25.53 12.60 58.12
N GLN A 615 -24.48 13.15 57.51
CA GLN A 615 -23.19 13.35 58.21
C GLN A 615 -23.26 14.37 59.35
N GLY A 616 -24.18 15.35 59.28
CA GLY A 616 -24.41 16.32 60.36
C GLY A 616 -25.25 15.80 61.53
N THR A 617 -25.79 14.58 61.46
CA THR A 617 -26.63 13.99 62.51
C THR A 617 -25.96 12.84 63.29
N GLU A 618 -24.78 12.40 62.87
CA GLU A 618 -23.91 11.49 63.65
C GLU A 618 -22.74 12.25 64.27
N HIS A 619 -23.02 13.06 65.31
CA HIS A 619 -22.18 13.25 66.50
C HIS A 619 -22.89 14.22 67.45
N PRO A 620 -23.43 13.70 68.56
CA PRO A 620 -23.13 14.28 69.86
C PRO A 620 -22.41 13.23 70.71
N LEU A 621 -21.28 13.68 71.29
CA LEU A 621 -20.27 12.99 72.11
C LEU A 621 -19.07 12.45 71.33
#